data_AF-A0A2W4QWW2-F1
#
_entry.id   AF-A0A2W4QWW2-F1
#
_cell.length_a   1.000
_cell.length_b   1.000
_cell.length_c   1.000
_cell.angle_alpha   90.00
_cell.angle_beta   90.00
_cell.angle_gamma   90.00
#
_symmetry.space_group_name_H-M   'P 1'
#
loop_
_entity.id
_entity.type
_entity.pdbx_description
1 polymer ?
#
loop_
_entity_poly.entity_id
_entity_poly.type
_entity_poly.pdbx_seq_one_letter_code
_entity_poly.pdbx_strand_id
1 'polypeptide(L)'
;MPVASATRRRTGRAVAAAFPYRLTLARARTEIAQAYLAARGSLEELKAREKAVEMAREALRLAELRYDAGIATWVEVQSASAAALEAEAGRIQSAANLLLRLMELNHAVGNG
;
A
#
# COMPACT_ATOMS: atom_id res chain seq x y z
N MET A 1 5.29 34.96 55.88
CA MET A 1 4.37 33.83 55.61
C MET A 1 4.38 33.49 54.11
N PRO A 2 4.94 32.34 53.69
CA PRO A 2 5.17 32.00 52.28
C PRO A 2 4.10 31.02 51.78
N VAL A 3 3.15 31.49 50.96
CA VAL A 3 2.17 30.61 50.29
C VAL A 3 1.96 30.93 48.80
N ALA A 4 2.59 31.99 48.27
CA ALA A 4 2.41 32.41 46.87
C ALA A 4 3.28 31.67 45.83
N SER A 5 4.27 30.87 46.24
CA SER A 5 5.20 30.18 45.33
C SER A 5 4.82 28.72 45.00
N ALA A 6 3.87 28.12 45.73
CA ALA A 6 3.45 26.74 45.52
C ALA A 6 2.51 26.57 44.31
N THR A 7 1.64 27.55 44.04
CA THR A 7 0.61 27.47 43.00
C THR A 7 1.18 27.65 41.59
N ARG A 8 2.22 28.47 41.43
CA ARG A 8 2.89 28.74 40.14
C ARG A 8 3.63 27.50 39.59
N ARG A 9 4.17 26.65 40.46
CA ARG A 9 4.86 25.40 40.08
C ARG A 9 3.90 24.33 39.57
N ARG A 10 2.64 24.34 40.04
CA ARG A 10 1.64 23.32 39.68
C ARG A 10 0.95 23.63 38.34
N THR A 11 0.68 24.90 38.05
CA THR A 11 0.13 25.34 36.75
C THR A 11 1.17 25.29 35.63
N GLY A 12 2.43 25.65 35.90
CA GLY A 12 3.52 25.53 34.94
C GLY A 12 3.75 24.09 34.45
N ARG A 13 3.60 23.09 35.32
CA ARG A 13 3.77 21.67 34.96
C ARG A 13 2.61 21.12 34.11
N ALA A 14 1.39 21.63 34.29
CA ALA A 14 0.22 21.23 33.49
C ALA A 14 0.25 21.85 32.08
N VAL A 15 0.68 23.11 31.96
CA VAL A 15 0.85 23.78 30.65
C VAL A 15 2.02 23.17 29.89
N ALA A 16 3.12 22.80 30.57
CA ALA A 16 4.24 22.08 29.97
C ALA A 16 3.88 20.66 29.49
N ALA A 17 2.85 20.01 30.08
CA ALA A 17 2.37 18.70 29.66
C ALA A 17 1.39 18.75 28.46
N ALA A 18 0.78 19.91 28.19
CA ALA A 18 -0.15 20.08 27.07
C ALA A 18 0.56 20.13 25.70
N PHE A 19 1.79 20.66 25.66
CA PHE A 19 2.63 20.69 24.45
C PHE A 19 3.03 19.30 23.93
N PRO A 20 3.63 18.41 24.76
CA PRO A 20 4.03 17.08 24.30
C PRO A 20 2.82 16.24 23.88
N TYR A 21 1.67 16.37 24.55
CA TYR A 21 0.43 15.67 24.16
C TYR A 21 -0.10 16.11 22.79
N ARG A 22 -0.08 17.42 22.48
CA ARG A 22 -0.49 17.91 21.15
C ARG A 22 0.46 17.44 20.06
N LEU A 23 1.76 17.36 20.36
CA LEU A 23 2.76 16.87 19.42
C LEU A 23 2.59 15.37 19.14
N THR A 24 2.35 14.54 20.15
CA THR A 24 2.13 13.10 19.96
C THR A 24 0.86 12.83 19.15
N LEU A 25 -0.23 13.56 19.42
CA LEU A 25 -1.47 13.44 18.64
C LEU A 25 -1.28 13.87 17.18
N ALA A 26 -0.57 14.97 16.93
CA ALA A 26 -0.27 15.42 15.58
C ALA A 26 0.58 14.40 14.82
N ARG A 27 1.59 13.81 15.49
CA ARG A 27 2.42 12.75 14.93
C ARG A 27 1.62 11.50 14.58
N ALA A 28 0.79 11.00 15.50
CA ALA A 28 -0.05 9.83 15.26
C ALA A 28 -1.01 10.05 14.07
N ARG A 29 -1.61 11.25 13.95
CA ARG A 29 -2.46 11.60 12.79
C ARG A 29 -1.69 11.53 11.47
N THR A 30 -0.46 12.06 11.45
CA THR A 30 0.38 12.01 10.26
C THR A 30 0.77 10.58 9.89
N GLU A 31 1.15 9.76 10.88
CA GLU A 31 1.50 8.34 10.69
C GLU A 31 0.32 7.54 10.12
N ILE A 32 -0.89 7.72 10.67
CA ILE A 32 -2.12 7.09 10.16
C ILE A 32 -2.42 7.55 8.73
N ALA A 33 -2.33 8.86 8.46
CA ALA A 33 -2.60 9.39 7.13
C ALA A 33 -1.62 8.84 6.08
N GLN A 34 -0.34 8.74 6.43
CA GLN A 34 0.68 8.16 5.56
C GLN A 34 0.43 6.67 5.29
N ALA A 35 0.14 5.89 6.32
CA ALA A 35 -0.15 4.46 6.17
C ALA A 35 -1.41 4.23 5.31
N TYR A 36 -2.45 5.05 5.49
CA TYR A 36 -3.66 4.98 4.68
C TYR A 36 -3.39 5.27 3.20
N LEU A 37 -2.64 6.35 2.91
CA LEU A 37 -2.28 6.69 1.53
C LEU A 37 -1.41 5.61 0.89
N ALA A 38 -0.48 5.01 1.63
CA ALA A 38 0.32 3.89 1.15
C ALA A 38 -0.54 2.66 0.81
N ALA A 39 -1.47 2.28 1.67
CA ALA A 39 -2.40 1.17 1.43
C ALA A 39 -3.36 1.44 0.25
N ARG A 40 -3.83 2.67 0.12
CA ARG A 40 -4.64 3.07 -1.04
C ARG A 40 -3.81 3.00 -2.33
N GLY A 41 -2.57 3.46 -2.31
CA GLY A 41 -1.66 3.39 -3.45
C GLY A 41 -1.40 1.95 -3.90
N SER A 42 -1.13 1.03 -2.96
CA SER A 42 -0.93 -0.38 -3.29
C SER A 42 -2.19 -1.08 -3.81
N LEU A 43 -3.38 -0.64 -3.37
CA LEU A 43 -4.65 -1.13 -3.94
C LEU A 43 -4.82 -0.71 -5.40
N GLU A 44 -4.52 0.53 -5.74
CA GLU A 44 -4.61 0.99 -7.12
C GLU A 44 -3.55 0.33 -8.02
N GLU A 45 -2.34 0.06 -7.48
CA GLU A 45 -1.33 -0.75 -8.18
C GLU A 45 -1.84 -2.18 -8.45
N LEU A 46 -2.47 -2.85 -7.47
CA LEU A 46 -3.05 -4.18 -7.67
C LEU A 46 -4.10 -4.17 -8.79
N LYS A 47 -5.01 -3.20 -8.80
CA LYS A 47 -6.02 -3.06 -9.87
C LYS A 47 -5.38 -2.84 -11.24
N ALA A 48 -4.29 -2.08 -11.31
CA ALA A 48 -3.55 -1.89 -12.55
C ALA A 48 -2.90 -3.21 -13.02
N ARG A 49 -2.34 -4.00 -12.09
CA ARG A 49 -1.78 -5.32 -12.39
C ARG A 49 -2.83 -6.33 -12.82
N GLU A 50 -4.02 -6.30 -12.24
CA GLU A 50 -5.15 -7.13 -12.68
C GLU A 50 -5.49 -6.86 -14.15
N LYS A 51 -5.57 -5.59 -14.56
CA LYS A 51 -5.76 -5.22 -15.98
C LYS A 51 -4.60 -5.67 -16.86
N ALA A 52 -3.36 -5.59 -16.38
CA ALA A 52 -2.19 -6.07 -17.13
C ALA A 52 -2.26 -7.59 -17.36
N VAL A 53 -2.75 -8.36 -16.38
CA VAL A 53 -3.00 -9.80 -16.53
C VAL A 53 -4.07 -10.07 -17.59
N GLU A 54 -5.19 -9.34 -17.57
CA GLU A 54 -6.24 -9.47 -18.59
C GLU A 54 -5.68 -9.22 -20.00
N MET A 55 -4.91 -8.15 -20.18
CA MET A 55 -4.29 -7.82 -21.46
C MET A 55 -3.28 -8.89 -21.92
N ALA A 56 -2.45 -9.40 -21.01
CA ALA A 56 -1.46 -10.41 -21.35
C ALA A 56 -2.10 -11.76 -21.71
N ARG A 57 -3.19 -12.14 -21.03
CA ARG A 57 -3.99 -13.32 -21.37
C ARG A 57 -4.65 -13.20 -22.74
N GLU A 58 -5.19 -12.03 -23.06
CA GLU A 58 -5.77 -11.79 -24.40
C GLU A 58 -4.68 -11.83 -25.49
N ALA A 59 -3.49 -11.28 -25.22
CA ALA A 59 -2.36 -11.37 -26.14
C ALA A 59 -1.94 -12.83 -26.40
N LEU A 60 -1.90 -13.68 -25.37
CA LEU A 60 -1.68 -15.12 -25.51
C LEU A 60 -2.76 -15.77 -26.37
N ARG A 61 -4.04 -15.51 -26.08
CA ARG A 61 -5.16 -16.05 -26.87
C ARG A 61 -5.06 -15.68 -28.34
N LEU A 62 -4.68 -14.44 -28.66
CA LEU A 62 -4.47 -13.99 -30.03
C LEU A 62 -3.26 -14.67 -30.69
N ALA A 63 -2.18 -14.91 -29.95
CA ALA A 63 -1.01 -15.63 -30.45
C ALA A 63 -1.35 -17.09 -30.79
N GLU A 64 -2.13 -17.77 -29.94
CA GLU A 64 -2.63 -19.13 -30.16
C GLU A 64 -3.51 -19.19 -31.42
N LEU A 65 -4.48 -18.27 -31.56
CA LEU A 65 -5.34 -18.21 -32.75
C LEU A 65 -4.55 -17.97 -34.04
N ARG A 66 -3.53 -17.11 -34.01
CA ARG A 66 -2.66 -16.86 -35.17
C ARG A 66 -1.80 -18.07 -35.50
N TYR A 67 -1.34 -18.82 -34.49
CA TYR A 67 -0.59 -20.05 -34.67
C TYR A 67 -1.46 -21.13 -35.32
N ASP A 68 -2.69 -21.30 -34.83
CA ASP A 68 -3.67 -22.24 -35.40
C ASP A 68 -4.05 -21.90 -36.85
N ALA A 69 -4.08 -20.61 -37.18
CA ALA A 69 -4.27 -20.12 -38.54
C ALA A 69 -3.01 -20.25 -39.43
N GLY A 70 -1.87 -20.68 -38.88
CA GLY A 70 -0.60 -20.82 -39.60
C GLY A 70 0.14 -19.50 -39.88
N ILE A 71 -0.23 -18.41 -39.20
CA ILE A 71 0.28 -17.04 -39.42
C ILE A 71 1.21 -16.59 -38.26
N ALA A 72 1.30 -17.36 -37.20
CA ALA A 72 2.28 -17.18 -36.13
C ALA A 72 3.06 -18.47 -35.88
N THR A 73 4.21 -18.33 -35.22
CA THR A 73 5.10 -19.42 -34.84
C THR A 73 4.84 -19.88 -33.41
N TRP A 74 5.24 -21.10 -33.09
CA TRP A 74 5.20 -21.61 -31.72
C TRP A 74 6.01 -20.74 -30.74
N VAL A 75 7.10 -20.12 -31.21
CA VAL A 75 7.91 -19.20 -30.40
C VAL A 75 7.13 -17.96 -29.99
N GLU A 76 6.28 -17.41 -30.85
CA GLU A 76 5.40 -16.29 -30.50
C GLU A 76 4.39 -16.68 -29.42
N VAL A 77 3.80 -17.89 -29.49
CA VAL A 77 2.91 -18.42 -28.45
C VAL A 77 3.64 -18.54 -27.11
N GLN A 78 4.84 -19.12 -27.12
CA GLN A 78 5.65 -19.28 -25.91
C GLN A 78 6.06 -17.93 -25.30
N SER A 79 6.37 -16.94 -26.14
CA SER A 79 6.69 -15.59 -25.67
C SER A 79 5.48 -14.91 -25.02
N ALA A 80 4.30 -15.02 -25.63
CA ALA A 80 3.06 -14.48 -25.07
C ALA A 80 2.67 -15.20 -23.76
N SER A 81 2.89 -16.51 -23.68
CA SER A 81 2.65 -17.32 -22.48
C SER A 81 3.56 -16.90 -21.33
N ALA A 82 4.86 -16.70 -21.60
CA ALA A 82 5.81 -16.19 -20.62
C ALA A 82 5.41 -14.79 -20.11
N ALA A 83 4.98 -13.89 -21.00
CA ALA A 83 4.50 -12.57 -20.61
C ALA A 83 3.24 -12.62 -19.74
N ALA A 84 2.30 -13.52 -20.04
CA ALA A 84 1.10 -13.74 -19.22
C ALA A 84 1.46 -14.26 -17.82
N LEU A 85 2.41 -15.19 -17.73
CA LEU A 85 2.90 -15.70 -16.45
C LEU A 85 3.60 -14.61 -15.63
N GLU A 86 4.42 -13.77 -16.26
CA GLU A 86 5.09 -12.66 -15.60
C GLU A 86 4.10 -11.61 -15.08
N ALA A 87 3.06 -11.31 -15.86
CA ALA A 87 1.98 -10.42 -15.42
C ALA A 87 1.25 -10.98 -14.18
N GLU A 88 0.96 -12.29 -14.16
CA GLU A 88 0.32 -12.95 -13.02
C GLU A 88 1.21 -12.91 -11.77
N ALA A 89 2.51 -13.17 -11.93
CA ALA A 89 3.49 -13.05 -10.85
C ALA A 89 3.53 -11.61 -10.28
N GLY A 90 3.51 -10.60 -11.16
CA GLY A 90 3.42 -9.20 -10.75
C GLY A 90 2.14 -8.87 -9.99
N ARG A 91 0.99 -9.42 -10.41
CA ARG A 91 -0.28 -9.28 -9.67
C ARG A 91 -0.19 -9.88 -8.27
N ILE A 92 0.36 -11.09 -8.14
CA ILE A 92 0.55 -11.76 -6.84
C ILE A 92 1.45 -10.92 -5.91
N GLN A 93 2.56 -10.39 -6.43
CA GLN A 93 3.45 -9.52 -5.66
C GLN A 93 2.73 -8.23 -5.20
N SER A 94 1.94 -7.61 -6.08
CA SER A 94 1.17 -6.41 -5.71
C SER A 94 0.10 -6.69 -4.66
N ALA A 95 -0.55 -7.86 -4.71
CA ALA A 95 -1.50 -8.29 -3.69
C ALA A 95 -0.83 -8.49 -2.33
N ALA A 96 0.35 -9.13 -2.31
CA ALA A 96 1.14 -9.29 -1.09
C ALA A 96 1.56 -7.92 -0.51
N ASN A 97 2.00 -6.98 -1.35
CA ASN A 97 2.32 -5.63 -0.93
C ASN A 97 1.10 -4.92 -0.32
N LEU A 98 -0.09 -5.03 -0.92
CA LEU A 98 -1.31 -4.49 -0.33
C LEU A 98 -1.58 -5.04 1.08
N LEU A 99 -1.44 -6.35 1.27
CA LEU A 99 -1.62 -6.97 2.60
C LEU A 99 -0.64 -6.39 3.63
N LEU A 100 0.63 -6.21 3.26
CA LEU A 100 1.62 -5.59 4.15
C LEU A 100 1.25 -4.13 4.49
N ARG A 101 0.81 -3.34 3.51
CA ARG A 101 0.38 -1.95 3.77
C ARG A 101 -0.86 -1.87 4.65
N LEU A 102 -1.78 -2.81 4.53
CA LEU A 102 -2.94 -2.90 5.42
C LEU A 102 -2.55 -3.27 6.85
N MET A 103 -1.55 -4.14 7.03
CA MET A 103 -0.99 -4.44 8.36
C MET A 103 -0.33 -3.21 8.99
N GLU A 104 0.47 -2.46 8.21
CA GLU A 104 1.08 -1.19 8.65
C GLU A 104 0.02 -0.16 9.07
N LEU A 105 -1.06 -0.03 8.30
CA LEU A 105 -2.19 0.83 8.64
C LEU A 105 -2.89 0.37 9.92
N ASN A 106 -3.14 -0.92 10.08
CA ASN A 106 -3.79 -1.45 11.28
C ASN A 106 -2.95 -1.17 12.54
N HIS A 107 -1.62 -1.31 12.44
CA HIS A 107 -0.70 -0.95 13.52
C HIS A 107 -0.72 0.56 13.80
N ALA A 108 -0.71 1.42 12.77
CA ALA A 108 -0.74 2.87 12.93
C ALA A 108 -2.03 3.39 13.60
N VAL A 109 -3.16 2.71 13.38
CA VAL A 109 -4.46 3.06 14.00
C VAL A 109 -4.52 2.65 15.48
N GLY A 110 -3.58 1.83 15.96
CA GLY A 110 -3.47 1.47 17.38
C GLY A 110 -4.10 0.12 17.75
N ASN A 111 -4.40 -0.74 16.77
CA ASN A 111 -4.76 -2.14 17.01
C ASN A 111 -3.52 -3.06 16.99
N GLY A 112 -2.48 -2.66 17.72
CA GLY A 112 -1.27 -3.45 17.98
C GLY A 112 -1.15 -3.75 19.47
#